data_AF-K3WIG0-F1
#
_entry.id   AF-K3WIG0-F1
#
_cell.length_a   1.000
_cell.length_b   1.000
_cell.length_c   1.000
_cell.angle_alpha   90.00
_cell.angle_beta   90.00
_cell.angle_gamma   90.00
#
_symmetry.space_group_name_H-M   'P 1'
#
loop_
_entity.id
_entity.type
_entity.pdbx_description
1 polymer ?
#
loop_
_entity_poly.entity_id
_entity_poly.type
_entity_poly.pdbx_seq_one_letter_code
_entity_poly.pdbx_strand_id
1 'polypeptide(L)' 'MGTRKIGIYSPEARRERIQRFLEKRKERVFHKRIKYDCRKRLANACPRIKGRFVRKQDVIQSISSS' A
#
# COMPACT_ATOMS: atom_id res chain seq x y z
N MET A 1 -1.21 35.96 31.03
CA MET A 1 -0.89 35.72 29.59
C MET A 1 -1.39 34.33 29.21
N GLY A 2 -2.51 34.24 28.49
CA GLY A 2 -3.09 32.95 28.10
C GLY A 2 -2.19 32.22 27.09
N THR A 3 -1.95 30.92 27.30
CA THR A 3 -1.18 30.09 26.37
C THR A 3 -1.82 30.13 24.98
N ARG A 4 -1.14 30.72 23.99
CA ARG A 4 -1.63 30.77 22.61
C ARG A 4 -1.77 29.36 22.06
N LYS A 5 -3.01 28.86 21.98
CA LYS A 5 -3.34 27.61 21.32
C LYS A 5 -3.29 27.81 19.80
N ILE A 6 -2.85 26.78 19.08
CA ILE A 6 -2.79 26.78 17.61
C ILE A 6 -3.93 25.87 17.13
N GLY A 7 -5.06 26.49 16.80
CA GLY A 7 -6.32 25.78 16.58
C GLY A 7 -6.74 25.01 17.84
N ILE A 8 -7.09 23.73 17.68
CA ILE A 8 -7.49 22.86 18.80
C ILE A 8 -6.32 22.39 19.69
N TYR A 9 -5.07 22.65 19.31
CA TYR A 9 -3.89 22.08 19.99
C TYR A 9 -3.15 23.11 20.85
N SER A 10 -2.61 22.65 21.98
CA SER A 10 -1.58 23.40 22.70
C SER A 10 -0.28 23.45 21.87
N PRO A 11 0.61 24.42 22.12
CA PRO A 11 1.92 24.48 21.46
C PRO A 11 2.72 23.17 21.57
N GLU A 12 2.69 22.52 22.74
CA GLU A 12 3.37 21.26 23.01
C GLU A 12 2.76 20.10 22.21
N ALA A 13 1.44 19.93 22.28
CA ALA A 13 0.74 18.89 21.52
C ALA A 13 0.94 19.03 20.01
N ARG A 14 1.05 20.26 19.50
CA ARG A 14 1.40 20.51 18.10
C ARG A 14 2.83 20.09 17.79
N ARG A 15 3.81 20.45 18.65
CA ARG A 15 5.22 20.07 18.46
C ARG A 15 5.38 18.56 18.40
N GLU A 16 4.78 17.82 19.34
CA GLU A 16 4.84 16.35 19.35
C GLU A 16 4.26 15.72 18.08
N ARG A 17 3.11 16.23 17.60
CA ARG A 17 2.49 15.73 16.36
C ARG A 17 3.38 15.99 15.14
N ILE A 18 3.97 17.19 15.05
CA ILE A 18 4.91 17.54 13.98
C ILE A 18 6.14 16.64 14.04
N GLN A 19 6.72 16.45 15.22
CA GLN A 19 7.86 15.57 15.42
C GLN A 19 7.55 14.14 14.96
N ARG A 20 6.43 13.56 15.40
CA ARG A 20 5.99 12.22 14.96
C ARG A 20 5.78 12.13 13.45
N PHE A 21 5.29 13.19 12.82
CA PHE A 21 5.16 13.24 11.36
C PHE A 21 6.51 13.24 10.66
N LEU A 22 7.48 14.02 11.16
CA LEU A 22 8.83 14.11 10.60
C LEU A 22 9.59 12.79 10.77
N GLU A 23 9.50 12.15 11.94
CA GLU A 23 10.06 10.82 12.21
C GLU A 23 9.48 9.78 11.24
N LYS A 24 8.16 9.68 11.15
CA LYS A 24 7.49 8.80 10.18
C LYS A 24 7.84 9.11 8.74
N ARG A 25 8.13 10.36 8.39
CA ARG A 25 8.54 10.76 7.04
C ARG A 25 9.93 10.24 6.71
N LYS A 26 10.87 10.26 7.66
CA LYS A 26 12.22 9.72 7.50
C LYS A 26 12.21 8.20 7.29
N GLU A 27 11.29 7.50 7.95
CA GLU A 27 11.16 6.03 7.89
C GLU A 27 10.26 5.50 6.77
N ARG A 28 9.85 6.34 5.81
CA ARG A 28 8.96 5.89 4.72
C ARG A 28 9.66 4.86 3.85
N VAL A 29 8.97 3.73 3.67
CA VAL A 29 9.41 2.67 2.77
C VAL A 29 8.83 2.91 1.38
N PHE A 30 9.67 3.36 0.44
CA PHE A 30 9.28 3.62 -0.96
C PHE A 30 9.44 2.41 -1.88
N HIS A 31 10.29 1.46 -1.51
CA HIS A 31 10.45 0.25 -2.27
C HIS A 31 9.23 -0.68 -2.11
N LYS A 32 8.97 -1.49 -3.12
CA LYS A 32 7.87 -2.46 -3.08
C LYS A 32 8.10 -3.47 -1.96
N ARG A 33 7.23 -3.46 -0.95
CA ARG A 33 7.24 -4.45 0.14
C ARG A 33 6.06 -5.40 -0.02
N ILE A 34 6.32 -6.71 -0.01
CA ILE A 34 5.29 -7.73 -0.03
C ILE A 34 4.97 -8.07 1.43
N LYS A 35 3.75 -7.77 1.89
CA LYS A 35 3.33 -8.05 3.27
C LYS A 35 2.71 -9.45 3.42
N TYR A 36 2.09 -9.96 2.36
CA TYR A 36 1.36 -11.21 2.36
C TYR A 36 1.87 -12.13 1.25
N ASP A 37 2.85 -12.96 1.59
CA ASP A 37 3.48 -13.87 0.63
C ASP A 37 2.51 -14.92 0.09
N CYS A 38 1.54 -15.35 0.90
CA CYS A 38 0.49 -16.27 0.46
C CYS A 38 -0.31 -15.69 -0.73
N ARG A 39 -0.65 -14.39 -0.69
CA ARG A 39 -1.37 -13.72 -1.77
C ARG A 39 -0.51 -13.52 -3.01
N LYS A 40 0.80 -13.24 -2.84
CA LYS A 40 1.75 -13.17 -3.96
C LYS A 40 1.87 -14.52 -4.67
N ARG A 41 2.06 -15.60 -3.90
CA ARG A 41 2.16 -16.96 -4.45
C ARG A 41 0.89 -17.35 -5.23
N LEU A 42 -0.28 -17.06 -4.66
CA LEU A 42 -1.56 -17.28 -5.35
C LEU A 42 -1.64 -16.47 -6.64
N ALA A 43 -1.36 -15.16 -6.60
CA ALA A 43 -1.41 -14.29 -7.77
C ALA A 43 -0.42 -14.66 -8.89
N ASN A 44 0.69 -15.31 -8.54
CA ASN A 44 1.66 -15.85 -9.49
C ASN A 44 1.17 -17.14 -10.16
N ALA A 45 0.42 -17.98 -9.42
CA ALA A 45 -0.12 -19.23 -9.93
C ALA A 45 -1.42 -19.05 -10.74
N CYS A 46 -2.17 -17.97 -10.51
CA CYS A 46 -3.39 -17.68 -11.28
C CYS A 46 -3.08 -17.38 -12.76
N PRO A 47 -3.79 -18.00 -13.73
CA PRO A 47 -3.52 -17.82 -15.15
C PRO A 47 -3.90 -16.42 -15.65
N ARG A 48 -3.16 -15.94 -16.65
CA ARG A 48 -3.36 -14.61 -17.24
C ARG A 48 -3.37 -14.64 -18.76
N ILE A 49 -4.22 -13.79 -19.36
CA ILE A 49 -4.20 -13.46 -20.80
C ILE A 49 -4.12 -11.93 -20.89
N LYS A 50 -3.16 -11.41 -21.65
CA LYS A 50 -2.92 -9.95 -21.80
C LYS A 50 -2.85 -9.20 -20.45
N GLY A 51 -2.24 -9.84 -19.43
CA GLY A 51 -2.06 -9.30 -18.08
C GLY A 51 -3.26 -9.42 -17.13
N ARG A 52 -4.44 -9.80 -17.61
CA ARG A 52 -5.66 -9.98 -16.80
C ARG A 52 -5.80 -11.41 -16.32
N PHE A 53 -6.28 -11.61 -15.09
CA PHE A 53 -6.64 -12.94 -14.61
C PHE A 53 -7.87 -13.46 -15.37
N VAL A 54 -7.86 -14.76 -15.68
CA VAL A 54 -8.92 -15.42 -16.44
C VAL A 54 -9.28 -16.76 -15.80
N ARG A 55 -10.45 -17.30 -16.13
CA ARG A 55 -10.83 -18.64 -15.68
C ARG A 55 -10.08 -19.68 -16.51
N LYS A 56 -9.85 -20.86 -15.94
CA LYS A 56 -9.12 -21.94 -16.62
C LYS A 56 -9.72 -22.32 -17.99
N GLN A 57 -11.05 -22.29 -18.11
CA GLN A 57 -11.74 -22.56 -19.38
C GLN A 57 -11.37 -21.54 -20.48
N ASP A 58 -11.23 -20.26 -20.11
CA ASP A 58 -10.95 -19.18 -21.05
C ASP A 58 -9.47 -19.25 -21.51
N VAL A 59 -8.58 -19.78 -20.66
CA VAL A 59 -7.19 -20.10 -21.01
C VAL A 59 -7.14 -21.15 -22.10
N ILE A 60 -7.87 -22.27 -21.93
CA ILE A 60 -7.90 -23.36 -22.91
C ILE A 60 -8.38 -22.84 -24.26
N GLN A 61 -9.48 -22.08 -24.28
CA GLN A 61 -10.03 -21.47 -25.49
C GLN A 61 -9.02 -20.55 -26.19
N SER A 62 -8.28 -19.73 -25.43
CA SER A 62 -7.27 -18.83 -26.00
C SER A 62 -6.08 -19.57 -26.62
N ILE A 63 -5.68 -20.70 -26.02
CA ILE A 63 -4.59 -21.55 -26.52
C ILE A 63 -5.04 -22.29 -27.78
N SER A 64 -6.27 -22.78 -27.83
CA SER A 64 -6.81 -23.47 -29.01
C SER A 64 -7.12 -22.55 -30.20
N SER A 65 -7.20 -21.23 -29.96
CA SER A 65 -7.48 -20.22 -30.99
C SER A 65 -6.20 -19.57 -31.56
N SER A 66 -5.03 -20.01 -31.09
CA SER A 66 -3.71 -19.53 -31.52
C SER A 66 -2.95 -20.68 -32.18
#